data_AF-A0A087DC26-F1
#
_entry.id   AF-A0A087DC26-F1
#
_cell.length_a   1.000
_cell.length_b   1.000
_cell.length_c   1.000
_cell.angle_alpha   90.00
_cell.angle_beta   90.00
_cell.angle_gamma   90.00
#
_symmetry.space_group_name_H-M   'P 1'
#
loop_
_entity.id
_entity.type
_entity.pdbx_description
1 polymer ?
#
loop_
_entity_poly.entity_id
_entity_poly.type
_entity_poly.pdbx_seq_one_letter_code
_entity_poly.pdbx_strand_id
1 'polypeptide(L)'
;MGKTTIRVAFDDPLEAAHFLQQCRRKGYDAQLEDSRPQIKRNGPALATWLKAHPGWYKVGESVNRAAANKAVLKIRNGERRGFEGGKFEARMENQDGSWLVYARYAGRTTKPRKPQAEGMEPLF
;
A
#
# COMPACT_ATOMS: atom_id res chain seq x y z
N MET A 1 -29.52 8.59 0.02
CA MET A 1 -29.55 8.31 -1.43
C MET A 1 -28.15 7.92 -1.87
N GLY A 2 -27.96 6.73 -2.45
CA GLY A 2 -26.65 6.29 -2.95
C GLY A 2 -26.25 7.04 -4.22
N LYS A 3 -24.96 7.36 -4.39
CA LYS A 3 -24.41 7.96 -5.61
C LYS A 3 -24.40 6.90 -6.72
N THR A 4 -25.09 7.13 -7.84
CA THR A 4 -24.99 6.27 -9.03
C THR A 4 -23.62 6.44 -9.66
N THR A 5 -22.88 5.34 -9.81
CA THR A 5 -21.53 5.33 -10.40
C THR A 5 -21.55 4.57 -11.73
N ILE A 6 -20.97 5.15 -12.78
CA ILE A 6 -20.88 4.54 -14.11
C ILE A 6 -19.39 4.36 -14.45
N ARG A 7 -19.01 3.17 -14.92
CA ARG A 7 -17.66 2.88 -15.41
C ARG A 7 -17.70 2.73 -16.93
N VAL A 8 -16.77 3.38 -17.60
CA VAL A 8 -16.66 3.38 -19.07
C VAL A 8 -15.21 3.04 -19.41
N ALA A 9 -15.04 2.00 -20.25
CA ALA A 9 -13.74 1.58 -20.76
C ALA A 9 -13.60 2.07 -22.20
N PHE A 10 -12.38 2.48 -22.56
CA PHE A 10 -12.02 2.92 -23.90
C PHE A 10 -10.79 2.12 -24.34
N ASP A 11 -10.75 1.74 -25.61
CA ASP A 11 -9.59 1.08 -26.21
C ASP A 11 -8.51 2.11 -26.59
N ASP A 12 -8.89 3.36 -26.86
CA ASP A 12 -7.99 4.47 -27.16
C ASP A 12 -7.83 5.43 -25.95
N PRO A 13 -6.57 5.66 -25.47
CA PRO A 13 -6.29 6.65 -24.44
C PRO A 13 -6.73 8.08 -24.78
N LEU A 14 -6.73 8.47 -26.07
CA LEU A 14 -7.11 9.81 -26.50
C LEU A 14 -8.61 10.03 -26.33
N GLU A 15 -9.42 9.05 -26.73
CA GLU A 15 -10.87 9.05 -26.54
C GLU A 15 -11.24 9.11 -25.06
N ALA A 16 -10.55 8.33 -24.23
CA ALA A 16 -10.73 8.35 -22.77
C ALA A 16 -10.49 9.76 -22.20
N ALA A 17 -9.42 10.43 -22.64
CA ALA A 17 -9.08 11.78 -22.20
C ALA A 17 -10.14 12.81 -22.62
N HIS A 18 -10.61 12.74 -23.87
CA HIS A 18 -11.67 13.61 -24.38
C HIS A 18 -12.99 13.41 -23.63
N PHE A 19 -13.40 12.16 -23.41
CA PHE A 19 -14.61 11.83 -22.65
C PHE A 19 -14.52 12.36 -21.21
N LEU A 20 -13.39 12.14 -20.53
CA LEU A 20 -13.17 12.64 -19.18
C LEU A 20 -13.27 14.16 -19.09
N GLN A 21 -12.70 14.88 -20.07
CA GLN A 21 -12.79 16.33 -20.16
C GLN A 21 -14.24 16.79 -20.35
N GLN A 22 -15.02 16.14 -21.22
CA GLN A 22 -16.43 16.47 -21.42
C GLN A 22 -17.26 16.24 -20.14
N CYS A 23 -17.03 15.15 -19.42
CA CYS A 23 -17.72 14.88 -18.16
C CYS A 23 -17.45 15.98 -17.13
N ARG A 24 -16.19 16.41 -16.98
CA ARG A 24 -15.81 17.49 -16.07
C ARG A 24 -16.43 18.83 -16.46
N ARG A 25 -16.48 19.16 -17.76
CA ARG A 25 -17.15 20.39 -18.25
C ARG A 25 -18.66 20.40 -17.95
N LYS A 26 -19.29 19.23 -17.90
CA LYS A 26 -20.71 19.07 -17.52
C LYS A 26 -20.94 19.02 -16.01
N GLY A 27 -19.88 19.17 -15.19
CA GLY A 27 -19.99 19.17 -13.73
C GLY A 27 -20.05 17.78 -13.10
N TYR A 28 -19.76 16.72 -13.85
CA TYR A 28 -19.69 15.38 -13.28
C TYR A 28 -18.37 15.14 -12.53
N ASP A 29 -18.47 14.41 -11.42
CA ASP A 29 -17.36 13.90 -10.62
C ASP A 29 -16.68 12.74 -11.36
N ALA A 30 -15.95 13.06 -12.43
CA ALA A 30 -15.31 12.09 -13.32
C ALA A 30 -13.81 12.02 -13.09
N GLN A 31 -13.33 10.81 -12.82
CA GLN A 31 -11.94 10.50 -12.52
C GLN A 31 -11.46 9.36 -13.42
N LEU A 32 -10.17 9.41 -13.80
CA LEU A 32 -9.54 8.30 -14.50
C LEU A 32 -9.37 7.15 -13.50
N GLU A 33 -9.94 5.98 -13.81
CA GLU A 33 -9.66 4.77 -13.05
C GLU A 33 -8.23 4.31 -13.40
N ASP A 34 -7.35 4.21 -12.40
CA ASP A 34 -5.96 3.75 -12.62
C ASP A 34 -6.00 2.28 -13.10
N SER A 35 -5.83 2.10 -14.41
CA SER A 35 -5.93 0.82 -15.12
C SER A 35 -4.76 -0.12 -14.84
N ARG A 36 -3.80 0.30 -14.01
CA ARG A 36 -2.75 -0.60 -13.51
C ARG A 36 -3.44 -1.80 -12.86
N PRO A 37 -3.14 -3.02 -13.31
CA PRO A 37 -3.80 -4.20 -12.79
C PRO A 37 -3.59 -4.24 -11.28
N GLN A 38 -4.69 -4.02 -10.53
CA GLN A 38 -4.79 -4.16 -9.08
C GLN A 38 -4.74 -5.65 -8.75
N ILE A 39 -3.69 -6.35 -9.19
CA ILE A 39 -3.41 -7.70 -8.78
C ILE A 39 -3.19 -7.60 -7.28
N LYS A 40 -4.14 -8.16 -6.53
CA LYS A 40 -4.11 -8.22 -5.07
C LYS A 40 -2.98 -9.17 -4.66
N ARG A 41 -1.75 -8.69 -4.78
CA ARG A 41 -0.54 -9.40 -4.39
C ARG A 41 -0.53 -9.46 -2.88
N ASN A 42 -0.51 -10.66 -2.32
CA ASN A 42 -0.43 -10.88 -0.88
C ASN A 42 0.84 -11.66 -0.55
N GLY A 43 1.42 -11.36 0.62
CA GLY A 43 2.55 -12.11 1.17
C GLY A 43 3.78 -12.09 0.24
N PRO A 44 4.39 -13.25 -0.08
CA PRO A 44 5.61 -13.35 -0.90
C PRO A 44 5.55 -12.65 -2.25
N ALA A 45 4.44 -12.78 -2.98
CA ALA A 45 4.29 -12.16 -4.30
C ALA A 45 4.34 -10.63 -4.22
N LEU A 46 3.77 -10.06 -3.15
CA LEU A 46 3.83 -8.62 -2.91
C LEU A 46 5.24 -8.16 -2.58
N ALA A 47 5.93 -8.90 -1.72
CA ALA A 47 7.29 -8.56 -1.33
C ALA A 47 8.26 -8.64 -2.52
N THR A 48 8.16 -9.67 -3.36
CA THR A 48 8.96 -9.78 -4.59
C THR A 48 8.67 -8.62 -5.54
N TRP A 49 7.40 -8.26 -5.71
CA TRP A 49 7.02 -7.13 -6.56
C TRP A 49 7.58 -5.80 -6.04
N LEU A 50 7.49 -5.55 -4.73
CA LEU A 50 8.05 -4.35 -4.08
C LEU A 50 9.59 -4.28 -4.18
N LYS A 51 10.30 -5.42 -4.25
CA LYS A 51 11.75 -5.43 -4.52
C LYS A 51 12.06 -4.99 -5.95
N ALA A 52 11.22 -5.37 -6.91
CA ALA A 52 11.38 -5.03 -8.32
C ALA A 52 10.91 -3.61 -8.66
N HIS A 53 10.05 -3.00 -7.82
CA HIS A 53 9.45 -1.69 -8.06
C HIS A 53 9.86 -0.74 -6.92
N PRO A 54 10.86 0.14 -7.14
CA PRO A 54 11.26 1.10 -6.13
C PRO A 54 10.21 2.20 -5.98
N GLY A 55 9.72 2.40 -4.76
CA GLY A 55 8.73 3.44 -4.48
C GLY A 55 7.76 3.06 -3.36
N TRP A 56 6.94 4.03 -2.94
CA TRP A 56 5.85 3.79 -2.00
C TRP A 56 4.60 3.36 -2.76
N TYR A 57 4.04 2.21 -2.38
CA TYR A 57 2.83 1.68 -3.02
C TYR A 57 1.77 1.33 -2.01
N LYS A 58 0.51 1.58 -2.37
CA LYS A 58 -0.66 1.15 -1.59
C LYS A 58 -0.72 -0.37 -1.65
N VAL A 59 -0.69 -1.01 -0.48
CA VAL A 59 -0.72 -2.48 -0.32
C VAL A 59 -1.90 -2.99 0.50
N GLY A 60 -2.70 -2.07 1.04
CA GLY A 60 -3.89 -2.37 1.80
C GLY A 60 -4.69 -1.13 2.13
N GLU A 61 -5.92 -1.36 2.56
CA GLU A 61 -6.87 -0.35 3.00
C GLU A 61 -7.72 -0.94 4.11
N SER A 62 -8.05 -0.12 5.11
CA SER A 62 -8.96 -0.50 6.18
C SER A 62 -9.70 0.72 6.71
N VAL A 63 -10.99 0.58 6.98
CA VAL A 63 -11.77 1.57 7.75
C VAL A 63 -11.33 1.63 9.21
N ASN A 64 -10.66 0.58 9.73
CA ASN A 64 -10.20 0.51 11.10
C ASN A 64 -8.70 0.86 11.22
N ARG A 65 -8.40 1.95 11.92
CA ARG A 65 -7.04 2.41 12.21
C ARG A 65 -6.17 1.32 12.84
N ALA A 66 -6.70 0.57 13.81
CA ALA A 66 -5.95 -0.46 14.52
C ALA A 66 -5.55 -1.61 13.58
N ALA A 67 -6.43 -1.98 12.65
CA ALA A 67 -6.16 -3.00 11.65
C ALA A 67 -5.07 -2.53 10.66
N ALA A 68 -5.15 -1.29 10.18
CA ALA A 68 -4.11 -0.69 9.34
C ALA A 68 -2.75 -0.62 10.06
N ASN A 69 -2.76 -0.19 11.33
CA ASN A 69 -1.54 -0.12 12.14
C ASN A 69 -0.91 -1.51 12.35
N LYS A 70 -1.73 -2.53 12.65
CA LYS A 70 -1.26 -3.92 12.78
C LYS A 70 -0.63 -4.42 11.48
N ALA A 71 -1.19 -4.07 10.32
CA ALA A 71 -0.61 -4.41 9.03
C ALA A 71 0.75 -3.73 8.80
N VAL A 72 0.87 -2.43 9.11
CA VAL A 72 2.14 -1.69 9.06
C VAL A 72 3.21 -2.34 9.93
N LEU A 73 2.86 -2.64 11.19
CA LEU A 73 3.79 -3.25 12.15
C LEU A 73 4.26 -4.63 11.67
N LYS A 74 3.35 -5.48 11.17
CA LYS A 74 3.74 -6.79 10.63
C LYS A 74 4.70 -6.71 9.46
N ILE A 75 4.54 -5.71 8.58
CA ILE A 75 5.46 -5.49 7.45
C ILE A 75 6.82 -4.99 7.95
N ARG A 76 6.84 -3.97 8.83
CA ARG A 76 8.09 -3.43 9.42
C ARG A 76 8.86 -4.48 10.22
N ASN A 77 8.13 -5.29 10.99
CA ASN A 77 8.73 -6.31 11.85
C ASN A 77 9.17 -7.55 11.08
N GLY A 78 8.72 -7.72 9.83
CA GLY A 78 8.95 -8.91 9.02
C GLY A 78 8.15 -10.14 9.49
N GLU A 79 7.06 -9.92 10.24
CA GLU A 79 6.13 -10.96 10.69
C GLU A 79 5.17 -11.39 9.57
N ARG A 80 5.06 -10.58 8.51
CA ARG A 80 4.26 -10.92 7.34
C ARG A 80 5.09 -11.77 6.38
N ARG A 81 4.53 -12.92 5.96
CA ARG A 81 5.15 -13.81 4.97
C ARG A 81 5.64 -13.04 3.74
N GLY A 82 6.90 -13.19 3.35
CA GLY A 82 7.57 -12.47 2.27
C GLY A 82 8.35 -11.22 2.70
N PHE A 83 8.05 -10.66 3.86
CA PHE A 83 8.68 -9.42 4.38
C PHE A 83 9.78 -9.72 5.40
N GLU A 84 10.21 -10.98 5.49
CA GLU A 84 11.26 -11.41 6.41
C GLU A 84 12.56 -10.66 6.11
N GLY A 85 13.32 -10.35 7.16
CA GLY A 85 14.62 -9.67 7.06
C GLY A 85 14.59 -8.16 7.29
N GLY A 86 13.42 -7.55 7.54
CA GLY A 86 13.32 -6.16 7.99
C GLY A 86 13.91 -5.16 7.00
N LYS A 87 13.83 -5.46 5.69
CA LYS A 87 14.29 -4.58 4.59
C LYS A 87 13.15 -3.79 3.96
N PHE A 88 11.99 -3.80 4.60
CA PHE A 88 10.79 -3.14 4.13
C PHE A 88 10.39 -2.04 5.10
N GLU A 89 9.90 -0.95 4.54
CA GLU A 89 9.25 0.10 5.29
C GLU A 89 7.76 0.04 4.99
N ALA A 90 6.95 0.34 5.99
CA ALA A 90 5.52 0.53 5.82
C ALA A 90 5.07 1.79 6.55
N ARG A 91 4.00 2.42 6.09
CA ARG A 91 3.33 3.54 6.77
C ARG A 91 1.83 3.45 6.52
N MET A 92 1.06 4.14 7.35
CA MET A 92 -0.37 4.31 7.10
C MET A 92 -0.70 5.79 7.01
N GLU A 93 -1.70 6.11 6.21
CA GLU A 93 -2.20 7.45 5.99
C GLU A 93 -3.72 7.42 6.01
N ASN A 94 -4.36 8.44 6.58
CA ASN A 94 -5.81 8.56 6.54
C ASN A 94 -6.19 9.35 5.28
N GLN A 95 -7.02 8.76 4.43
CA GLN A 95 -7.57 9.39 3.25
C GLN A 95 -9.07 9.14 3.22
N ASP A 96 -9.85 10.22 3.27
CA ASP A 96 -11.32 10.21 3.14
C ASP A 96 -12.04 9.21 4.07
N GLY A 97 -11.55 9.09 5.32
CA GLY A 97 -12.14 8.18 6.32
C GLY A 97 -11.63 6.73 6.26
N SER A 98 -10.81 6.40 5.26
CA SER A 98 -10.12 5.11 5.15
C SER A 98 -8.65 5.25 5.56
N TRP A 99 -8.11 4.21 6.20
CA TRP A 99 -6.68 4.09 6.48
C TRP A 99 -5.99 3.27 5.39
N LEU A 100 -5.18 3.95 4.58
CA LEU A 100 -4.38 3.35 3.53
C LEU A 100 -3.05 2.88 4.09
N VAL A 101 -2.63 1.67 3.71
CA VAL A 101 -1.34 1.11 4.08
C VAL A 101 -0.42 1.16 2.88
N TYR A 102 0.70 1.84 3.03
CA TYR A 102 1.75 1.92 2.03
C TYR A 102 2.97 1.11 2.47
N ALA A 103 3.64 0.47 1.52
CA ALA A 103 4.91 -0.22 1.75
C ALA A 103 5.91 0.06 0.63
N ARG A 104 7.20 -0.03 0.98
CA ARG A 104 8.32 0.03 0.03
C ARG A 104 9.44 -0.92 0.43
N TYR A 105 10.22 -1.35 -0.56
CA TYR A 105 11.51 -1.99 -0.29
C TYR A 105 12.58 -0.92 -0.06
N ALA A 106 13.30 -1.01 1.06
CA ALA A 106 14.34 -0.05 1.45
C ALA A 106 15.77 -0.55 1.18
N GLY A 107 15.96 -1.84 0.86
CA GLY A 107 17.27 -2.44 0.56
C GLY A 107 18.18 -2.66 1.77
N ARG A 108 18.18 -1.72 2.72
CA ARG A 108 18.87 -1.80 4.01
C ARG A 108 17.97 -2.36 5.10
N THR A 109 18.55 -2.99 6.11
CA THR A 109 17.83 -3.38 7.33
C THR A 109 17.35 -2.11 8.03
N THR A 110 16.03 -1.95 8.15
CA THR A 110 15.38 -0.81 8.79
C THR A 110 15.19 -1.03 10.30
N LYS A 111 15.46 -2.24 10.78
CA LYS A 111 15.59 -2.50 12.22
C LYS A 111 16.97 -2.01 12.69
N PRO A 112 17.04 -1.20 13.76
CA PRO A 112 18.25 -1.17 14.57
C PRO A 112 18.53 -2.61 15.02
N ARG A 113 19.77 -3.06 14.86
CA ARG A 113 20.24 -4.34 15.41
C ARG A 113 19.92 -4.27 16.91
N LYS A 114 18.95 -5.06 17.39
CA LYS A 114 18.75 -5.20 18.84
C LYS A 114 20.12 -5.63 19.38
N PRO A 115 20.70 -4.95 20.39
CA PRO A 115 21.83 -5.53 21.08
C PRO A 115 21.38 -6.93 21.50
N GLN A 116 22.18 -7.93 21.11
CA GLN A 116 22.02 -9.27 21.68
C GLN A 116 22.02 -9.04 23.18
N ALA A 117 20.98 -9.51 23.87
CA ALA A 117 21.03 -9.58 25.32
C ALA A 117 22.21 -10.51 25.62
N GLU A 118 23.36 -9.92 25.90
CA GLU A 118 24.49 -10.60 26.52
C GLU A 118 23.94 -11.25 27.78
N GLY A 119 24.35 -12.50 27.96
CA GLY A 119 23.77 -13.41 28.92
C GLY A 119 23.73 -12.85 30.34
N MET A 120 22.80 -13.40 31.10
CA MET A 120 22.74 -13.40 32.55
C MET A 120 24.03 -12.94 33.25
N GLU A 121 23.96 -11.81 33.97
CA GLU A 121 24.61 -11.77 35.27
C GLU A 121 23.56 -12.18 36.32
N PRO A 122 23.69 -13.36 36.95
CA PRO A 122 22.95 -13.63 38.17
C PRO A 122 23.43 -12.65 39.24
N LEU A 123 22.54 -11.77 39.69
CA LEU A 123 22.74 -11.07 40.95
C LEU A 123 22.40 -12.05 42.08
N PHE A 124 23.45 -12.65 42.62
CA PHE A 124 23.53 -13.35 43.93
C PHE A 124 22.50 -14.45 44.21
#